data_AF-A0A1E4PR86-F1
#
_entry.id   AF-A0A1E4PR86-F1
#
_cell.length_a   1.000
_cell.length_b   1.000
_cell.length_c   1.000
_cell.angle_alpha   90.00
_cell.angle_beta   90.00
_cell.angle_gamma   90.00
#
_symmetry.space_group_name_H-M   'P 1'
#
loop_
_entity.id
_entity.type
_entity.pdbx_description
1 polymer ?
#
loop_
_entity_poly.entity_id
_entity_poly.type
_entity_poly.pdbx_seq_one_letter_code
_entity_poly.pdbx_strand_id
1 'polypeptide(L)'
;MNEPDLSRLPYRRPPMTRGIDPQRINWLWRLICELGSVDSREVMEALHAAQVPVDLRRVDSWTVSDREASFFPITLAEMERNLRCVLALRHARAEASKELQRAGAEAPDAPAKEDGAEDDGAAGRDEGDPAPLEW
;
A
#
# COMPACT_ATOMS: atom_id res chain seq x y z
N MET A 1 -43.18 5.65 -22.86
CA MET A 1 -42.32 6.85 -22.92
C MET A 1 -41.21 6.54 -23.90
N ASN A 2 -40.99 7.36 -24.94
CA ASN A 2 -39.85 7.23 -25.84
C ASN A 2 -38.63 7.85 -25.14
N GLU A 3 -37.65 7.03 -24.75
CA GLU A 3 -36.35 7.55 -24.31
C GLU A 3 -35.58 8.06 -25.54
N PRO A 4 -35.07 9.29 -25.53
CA PRO A 4 -34.29 9.81 -26.63
C PRO A 4 -32.95 9.06 -26.74
N ASP A 5 -32.60 8.64 -27.95
CA ASP A 5 -31.29 8.06 -28.26
C ASP A 5 -30.18 9.12 -28.07
N LEU A 6 -29.59 9.12 -26.89
CA LEU A 6 -28.57 10.09 -26.46
C LEU A 6 -27.28 10.00 -27.28
N SER A 7 -27.06 8.91 -28.04
CA SER A 7 -25.86 8.71 -28.87
C SER A 7 -25.82 9.61 -30.11
N ARG A 8 -26.98 10.17 -30.51
CA ARG A 8 -27.12 11.01 -31.71
C ARG A 8 -27.08 12.52 -31.43
N LEU A 9 -27.04 12.93 -30.16
CA LEU A 9 -26.94 14.33 -29.80
C LEU A 9 -25.47 14.78 -29.90
N PRO A 10 -25.17 15.92 -30.55
CA PRO A 10 -23.82 16.47 -30.53
C PRO A 10 -23.42 16.72 -29.07
N TYR A 11 -22.19 16.33 -28.69
CA TYR A 11 -21.68 16.48 -27.33
C TYR A 11 -21.90 17.91 -26.84
N ARG A 12 -22.90 18.08 -25.98
CA ARG A 12 -23.23 19.37 -25.41
C ARG A 12 -22.45 19.46 -24.12
N ARG A 13 -21.29 20.11 -24.19
CA ARG A 13 -20.50 20.43 -22.99
C ARG A 13 -21.45 21.08 -21.97
N PRO A 14 -21.64 20.49 -20.77
CA PRO A 14 -22.48 21.10 -19.75
C PRO A 14 -22.00 22.54 -19.52
N PRO A 15 -22.91 23.50 -19.25
CA PRO A 15 -22.50 24.85 -18.92
C PRO A 15 -21.49 24.75 -17.77
N MET A 16 -20.28 25.25 -18.02
CA MET A 16 -19.25 25.29 -16.99
C MET A 16 -19.75 26.24 -15.91
N THR A 17 -20.41 25.71 -14.88
CA THR A 17 -20.55 26.42 -13.63
C THR A 17 -19.13 26.80 -13.21
N ARG A 18 -18.91 28.09 -12.91
CA ARG A 18 -17.60 28.73 -12.68
C ARG A 18 -16.71 28.08 -11.60
N GLY A 19 -17.08 26.94 -11.02
CA GLY A 19 -16.35 26.23 -9.97
C GLY A 19 -15.69 24.91 -10.36
N ILE A 20 -15.84 24.40 -11.60
CA ILE A 20 -15.26 23.11 -11.99
C ILE A 20 -14.27 23.30 -13.14
N ASP A 21 -12.97 23.16 -12.83
CA ASP A 21 -11.90 23.11 -13.82
C ASP A 21 -11.85 21.72 -14.48
N PRO A 22 -12.12 21.60 -15.80
CA PRO A 22 -12.09 20.32 -16.51
C PRO A 22 -10.72 19.65 -16.49
N GLN A 23 -9.63 20.42 -16.46
CA GLN A 23 -8.29 19.84 -16.41
C GLN A 23 -8.06 19.13 -15.08
N ARG A 24 -8.53 19.74 -13.99
CA ARG A 24 -8.51 19.13 -12.67
C ARG A 24 -9.34 17.83 -12.62
N ILE A 25 -10.51 17.80 -13.25
CA ILE A 25 -11.34 16.59 -13.33
C ILE A 25 -10.67 15.50 -14.16
N ASN A 26 -10.09 15.86 -15.32
CA ASN A 26 -9.33 14.91 -16.15
C ASN A 26 -8.13 14.34 -15.38
N TRP A 27 -7.43 15.18 -14.64
CA TRP A 27 -6.32 14.75 -13.79
C TRP A 27 -6.80 13.79 -12.69
N LEU A 28 -7.88 14.12 -12.00
CA LEU A 28 -8.47 13.24 -10.98
C LEU A 28 -8.88 11.89 -11.58
N TRP A 29 -9.47 11.89 -12.78
CA TRP A 29 -9.83 10.66 -13.47
C TRP A 29 -8.60 9.80 -13.78
N ARG A 30 -7.49 10.41 -14.22
CA ARG A 30 -6.23 9.68 -14.43
C ARG A 30 -5.73 9.02 -13.15
N LEU A 31 -5.76 9.72 -12.01
CA LEU A 31 -5.40 9.15 -10.71
C LEU A 31 -6.27 7.93 -10.36
N ILE A 32 -7.58 8.04 -10.58
CA ILE A 32 -8.53 6.94 -10.34
C ILE A 32 -8.19 5.74 -11.21
N CYS A 33 -7.96 5.94 -12.52
CA CYS A 33 -7.59 4.86 -13.43
C CYS A 33 -6.23 4.21 -13.10
N GLU A 34 -5.25 5.01 -12.69
CA GLU A 34 -3.91 4.52 -12.32
C GLU A 34 -3.95 3.66 -11.04
N LEU A 35 -4.76 4.07 -10.06
CA LEU A 35 -4.92 3.32 -8.81
C LEU A 35 -5.82 2.08 -8.97
N GLY A 36 -6.83 2.13 -9.85
CA GLY A 36 -7.76 1.05 -10.15
C GLY A 36 -8.77 0.80 -9.03
N SER A 37 -8.31 0.34 -7.88
CA SER A 37 -9.11 0.15 -6.67
C SER A 37 -8.37 0.69 -5.45
N VAL A 38 -9.14 1.12 -4.45
CA VAL A 38 -8.61 1.69 -3.22
C VAL A 38 -9.41 1.14 -2.04
N ASP A 39 -8.71 0.72 -0.99
CA ASP A 39 -9.30 0.25 0.27
C ASP A 39 -9.22 1.34 1.36
N SER A 40 -10.21 1.41 2.24
CA SER A 40 -10.25 2.40 3.33
C SER A 40 -9.02 2.32 4.25
N ARG A 41 -8.52 1.12 4.55
CA ARG A 41 -7.33 0.97 5.40
C ARG A 41 -6.08 1.49 4.72
N GLU A 42 -5.95 1.25 3.42
CA GLU A 42 -4.84 1.77 2.62
C GLU A 42 -4.87 3.30 2.56
N VAL A 43 -6.05 3.92 2.38
CA VAL A 43 -6.20 5.38 2.43
C VAL A 43 -5.76 5.92 3.78
N MET A 44 -6.20 5.31 4.87
CA MET A 44 -5.80 5.72 6.22
C MET A 44 -4.28 5.66 6.40
N GLU A 45 -3.66 4.54 6.03
CA GLU A 45 -2.22 4.37 6.15
C GLU A 45 -1.46 5.42 5.33
N ALA A 46 -1.91 5.66 4.09
CA ALA A 46 -1.30 6.64 3.20
C ALA A 46 -1.42 8.07 3.75
N LEU A 47 -2.56 8.41 4.35
CA LEU A 47 -2.76 9.72 4.97
C LEU A 47 -1.89 9.89 6.21
N HIS A 48 -1.79 8.88 7.06
CA HIS A 48 -0.89 8.90 8.22
C HIS A 48 0.58 9.00 7.81
N ALA A 49 1.01 8.24 6.80
CA ALA A 49 2.37 8.33 6.25
C ALA A 49 2.67 9.72 5.68
N ALA A 50 1.66 10.40 5.12
CA ALA A 50 1.75 11.77 4.63
C ALA A 50 1.53 12.84 5.72
N GLN A 51 1.43 12.45 7.00
CA GLN A 51 1.17 13.34 8.13
C GLN A 51 -0.13 14.16 7.99
N VAL A 52 -1.12 13.61 7.27
CA VAL A 52 -2.45 14.20 7.14
C VAL A 52 -3.34 13.63 8.26
N PRO A 53 -3.83 14.46 9.19
CA PRO A 53 -4.72 13.98 10.24
C PRO A 53 -6.06 13.56 9.64
N VAL A 54 -6.50 12.34 9.96
CA VAL A 54 -7.78 11.79 9.52
C VAL A 54 -8.32 10.84 10.58
N ASP A 55 -9.65 10.78 10.72
CA ASP A 55 -10.32 9.82 11.60
C ASP A 55 -10.80 8.59 10.82
N LEU A 56 -10.88 7.44 11.49
CA LEU A 56 -11.35 6.19 10.87
C LEU A 56 -12.76 6.33 10.29
N ARG A 57 -13.67 7.01 10.99
CA ARG A 57 -15.04 7.19 10.50
C ARG A 57 -15.09 8.03 9.23
N ARG A 58 -14.14 8.97 9.05
CA ARG A 58 -14.06 9.81 7.84
C ARG A 58 -13.61 9.02 6.62
N VAL A 59 -12.77 8.01 6.80
CA VAL A 59 -12.32 7.14 5.71
C VAL A 59 -13.36 6.05 5.42
N ASP A 60 -13.95 5.47 6.46
CA ASP A 60 -15.03 4.48 6.31
C ASP A 60 -16.28 5.05 5.65
N SER A 61 -16.54 6.36 5.77
CA SER A 61 -17.68 7.00 5.12
C SER A 61 -17.62 7.00 3.59
N TRP A 62 -16.54 6.52 2.98
CA TRP A 62 -16.38 6.43 1.52
C TRP A 62 -17.05 5.19 0.94
N THR A 63 -17.34 4.19 1.76
CA THR A 63 -17.93 2.91 1.34
C THR A 63 -19.43 2.84 1.60
N VAL A 64 -19.99 3.82 2.31
CA VAL A 64 -21.40 3.90 2.68
C VAL A 64 -22.20 4.74 1.68
N SER A 65 -23.50 4.46 1.56
CA SER A 65 -24.39 5.25 0.69
C SER A 65 -24.59 6.66 1.24
N ASP A 66 -24.81 7.63 0.34
CA ASP A 66 -25.22 9.01 0.65
C ASP A 66 -26.51 9.15 1.48
N ARG A 67 -27.25 8.05 1.68
CA ARG A 67 -28.46 7.99 2.50
C ARG A 67 -28.20 7.59 3.95
N GLU A 68 -27.00 7.12 4.26
CA GLU A 68 -26.64 6.65 5.61
C GLU A 68 -26.20 7.80 6.51
N ALA A 69 -26.48 7.70 7.82
CA ALA A 69 -26.07 8.72 8.80
C ALA A 69 -24.55 8.81 8.97
N SER A 70 -23.82 7.76 8.59
CA SER A 70 -22.36 7.69 8.56
C SER A 70 -21.76 8.35 7.31
N PHE A 71 -22.57 8.79 6.35
CA PHE A 71 -22.08 9.45 5.14
C PHE A 71 -21.53 10.83 5.46
N PHE A 72 -20.31 11.08 4.99
CA PHE A 72 -19.76 12.41 4.98
C PHE A 72 -19.29 12.78 3.56
N PRO A 73 -19.70 13.94 3.03
CA PRO A 73 -19.31 14.35 1.69
C PRO A 73 -17.81 14.63 1.63
N ILE A 74 -17.17 14.13 0.58
CA ILE A 74 -15.78 14.39 0.25
C ILE A 74 -15.68 15.50 -0.80
N THR A 75 -14.78 16.44 -0.59
CA THR A 75 -14.52 17.48 -1.59
C THR A 75 -13.59 16.95 -2.68
N LEU A 76 -13.62 17.53 -3.89
CA LEU A 76 -12.67 17.17 -4.95
C LEU A 76 -11.21 17.35 -4.51
N ALA A 77 -10.92 18.40 -3.72
CA ALA A 77 -9.57 18.65 -3.21
C ALA A 77 -9.11 17.58 -2.21
N GLU A 78 -10.01 17.14 -1.35
CA GLU A 78 -9.74 16.05 -0.40
C GLU A 78 -9.55 14.72 -1.13
N MET A 79 -10.40 14.39 -2.10
CA MET A 79 -10.24 13.19 -2.92
C MET A 79 -8.87 13.21 -3.63
N GLU A 80 -8.55 14.31 -4.30
CA GLU A 80 -7.30 14.47 -5.05
C GLU A 80 -6.06 14.34 -4.15
N ARG A 81 -6.05 14.97 -2.97
CA ARG A 81 -4.98 14.82 -1.98
C ARG A 81 -4.84 13.36 -1.55
N ASN A 82 -5.94 12.73 -1.17
CA ASN A 82 -5.94 11.39 -0.60
C ASN A 82 -5.47 10.35 -1.63
N LEU A 83 -5.93 10.43 -2.88
CA LEU A 83 -5.46 9.54 -3.95
C LEU A 83 -3.96 9.72 -4.24
N ARG A 84 -3.44 10.97 -4.19
CA ARG A 84 -1.98 11.20 -4.32
C ARG A 84 -1.19 10.57 -3.19
N CYS A 85 -1.70 10.64 -1.94
CA CYS A 85 -1.06 9.97 -0.81
C CYS A 85 -1.00 8.45 -1.04
N VAL A 86 -2.10 7.84 -1.49
CA VAL A 86 -2.15 6.38 -1.78
C VAL A 86 -1.14 6.02 -2.87
N LEU A 87 -1.10 6.78 -3.96
CA LEU A 87 -0.15 6.54 -5.05
C LEU A 87 1.30 6.64 -4.57
N ALA A 88 1.62 7.66 -3.76
CA ALA A 88 2.95 7.83 -3.18
C ALA A 88 3.33 6.66 -2.24
N LEU A 89 2.39 6.18 -1.41
CA LEU A 89 2.62 5.02 -0.55
C LEU A 89 2.92 3.75 -1.37
N ARG A 90 2.14 3.50 -2.43
CA ARG A 90 2.36 2.35 -3.32
C ARG A 90 3.73 2.42 -4.01
N HIS A 91 4.11 3.60 -4.50
CA HIS A 91 5.44 3.81 -5.09
C HIS A 91 6.56 3.57 -4.07
N ALA A 92 6.45 4.13 -2.87
CA ALA A 92 7.44 3.93 -1.81
C ALA A 92 7.60 2.44 -1.45
N ARG A 93 6.49 1.68 -1.36
CA ARG A 93 6.52 0.23 -1.12
C ARG A 93 7.16 -0.55 -2.27
N ALA A 94 6.85 -0.17 -3.51
CA ALA A 94 7.42 -0.81 -4.69
C ALA A 94 8.94 -0.60 -4.75
N GLU A 95 9.42 0.61 -4.47
CA GLU A 95 10.85 0.90 -4.43
C GLU A 95 11.54 0.19 -3.26
N ALA A 96 10.95 0.21 -2.06
CA ALA A 96 11.50 -0.52 -0.92
C ALA A 96 11.63 -2.04 -1.18
N SER A 97 10.64 -2.63 -1.86
CA SER A 97 10.67 -4.04 -2.28
C SER A 97 11.81 -4.33 -3.26
N LYS A 98 12.02 -3.46 -4.26
CA LYS A 98 13.13 -3.60 -5.23
C LYS A 98 14.50 -3.51 -4.54
N GLU A 99 14.68 -2.57 -3.63
CA GLU A 99 15.94 -2.42 -2.89
C GLU A 99 16.22 -3.63 -1.98
N LEU A 100 15.18 -4.17 -1.33
CA LEU A 100 15.32 -5.39 -0.53
C LEU A 100 15.74 -6.60 -1.39
N GLN A 101 15.16 -6.73 -2.59
CA GLN A 101 15.54 -7.79 -3.54
C GLN A 101 16.98 -7.64 -4.02
N ARG A 102 17.45 -6.42 -4.31
CA ARG A 102 18.85 -6.15 -4.68
C ARG A 102 19.80 -6.53 -3.54
N ALA A 103 19.52 -6.09 -2.32
CA ALA A 103 20.35 -6.39 -1.16
C ALA A 103 20.41 -7.90 -0.84
N GLY A 104 19.30 -8.63 -1.03
CA GLY A 104 19.27 -10.09 -0.87
C GLY A 104 20.04 -10.85 -1.95
N ALA A 105 20.12 -10.31 -3.17
CA ALA A 105 20.89 -10.90 -4.27
C ALA A 105 22.41 -10.64 -4.17
N GLU A 106 22.83 -9.62 -3.43
CA GLU A 106 24.24 -9.28 -3.16
C GLU A 106 24.81 -9.95 -1.89
N ALA A 107 24.02 -10.77 -1.17
CA ALA A 107 24.53 -11.54 -0.04
C ALA A 107 25.57 -12.58 -0.51
N PRO A 108 26.79 -12.58 0.02
CA PRO A 108 27.86 -13.43 -0.46
C PRO A 108 27.59 -14.90 -0.17
N ASP A 109 27.96 -15.74 -1.15
CA ASP A 109 28.04 -17.20 -1.08
C ASP A 109 28.69 -17.59 0.26
N ALA A 110 27.96 -18.36 1.06
CA ALA A 110 28.46 -18.84 2.36
C ALA A 110 29.79 -19.58 2.11
N PRO A 111 30.84 -19.38 2.93
CA PRO A 111 32.09 -20.10 2.73
C PRO A 111 31.79 -21.59 2.79
N ALA A 112 32.19 -22.28 1.72
CA ALA A 112 32.12 -23.72 1.61
C ALA A 112 32.65 -24.36 2.90
N LYS A 113 31.86 -25.25 3.49
CA LYS A 113 32.37 -26.17 4.51
C LYS A 113 33.56 -26.90 3.90
N GLU A 114 34.76 -26.60 4.35
CA GLU A 114 35.90 -27.47 4.17
C GLU A 114 35.63 -28.73 5.01
N ASP A 115 35.26 -29.81 4.32
CA ASP A 115 35.30 -31.16 4.85
C ASP A 115 36.76 -31.53 5.13
N GLY A 116 37.20 -31.29 6.36
CA GLY A 116 38.44 -31.82 6.92
C GLY A 116 38.20 -33.23 7.46
N ALA A 117 38.69 -34.23 6.73
CA ALA A 117 38.60 -35.65 7.02
C ALA A 117 39.23 -36.06 8.36
N GLU A 118 38.68 -37.15 8.90
CA GLU A 118 39.14 -37.96 10.03
C GLU A 118 40.66 -38.24 10.04
N ASP A 119 41.27 -38.16 11.22
CA ASP A 119 42.39 -39.03 11.59
C ASP A 119 42.17 -39.57 13.01
N ASP A 120 42.33 -40.88 13.12
CA ASP A 120 42.09 -41.75 14.27
C ASP A 120 43.20 -41.59 15.33
N GLY A 121 42.86 -41.74 16.63
CA GLY A 121 43.92 -42.03 17.61
C GLY A 121 43.63 -41.88 19.10
N ALA A 122 43.17 -42.98 19.71
CA ALA A 122 43.53 -43.46 21.05
C ALA A 122 43.03 -42.74 22.34
N ALA A 123 41.98 -43.34 22.91
CA ALA A 123 41.90 -43.88 24.28
C ALA A 123 42.54 -43.10 25.46
N GLY A 124 41.67 -42.58 26.34
CA GLY A 124 41.97 -42.30 27.74
C GLY A 124 40.68 -42.21 28.56
N ARG A 125 40.41 -43.22 29.40
CA ARG A 125 39.35 -43.22 30.42
C ARG A 125 39.74 -42.30 31.59
N ASP A 126 38.81 -41.52 32.10
CA ASP A 126 38.61 -41.19 33.53
C ASP A 126 37.26 -40.43 33.61
N GLU A 127 36.12 -41.08 33.88
CA GLU A 127 35.55 -41.39 35.19
C GLU A 127 35.34 -40.13 36.08
N GLY A 128 34.09 -39.66 36.17
CA GLY A 128 33.70 -38.62 37.11
C GLY A 128 32.42 -37.86 36.73
N ASP A 129 31.25 -38.48 36.88
CA ASP A 129 29.98 -37.78 37.11
C ASP A 129 29.38 -38.38 38.40
N PRO A 130 28.82 -37.58 39.33
CA PRO A 130 27.45 -37.13 39.13
C PRO A 130 27.09 -35.73 39.68
N ALA A 131 26.15 -35.10 38.96
CA ALA A 131 24.88 -34.55 39.46
C ALA A 131 24.64 -33.02 39.42
N PRO A 132 23.37 -32.59 39.22
CA PRO A 132 23.01 -31.27 38.74
C PRO A 132 22.62 -30.31 39.88
N LEU A 133 22.79 -29.01 39.66
CA LEU A 133 22.24 -27.98 40.55
C LEU A 133 21.29 -27.09 39.76
N GLU A 134 20.00 -27.31 40.01
CA GLU A 134 18.94 -26.33 39.79
C GLU A 134 19.02 -25.23 40.86
N TRP A 135 18.79 -23.99 40.45
CA TRP A 135 18.18 -22.95 41.28
C TRP A 135 17.36 -22.02 40.38
#